data_AF-A0A2R6MAT1-F1
#
_entry.id   AF-A0A2R6MAT1-F1
#
_cell.length_a   1.000
_cell.length_b   1.000
_cell.length_c   1.000
_cell.angle_alpha   90.00
_cell.angle_beta   90.00
_cell.angle_gamma   90.00
#
_symmetry.space_group_name_H-M   'P 1'
#
loop_
_entity.id
_entity.type
_entity.pdbx_description
1 polymer ?
#
loop_
_entity_poly.entity_id
_entity_poly.type
_entity_poly.pdbx_seq_one_letter_code
_entity_poly.pdbx_strand_id
1 'polypeptide(L)'
;MVVALEEIEIVSVVGAGQMGRGIAAVAALAGYEVFLNDVDESQLTEAEEEIEWSYGKAVENDSATAAETEAALDRITFTTELEAAVNDADFVTEAAVEKQSVKEDIFADLDRAAPWDAILATR
;
A
#
# COMPACT_ATOMS: atom_id res chain seq x y z
N MET A 1 -17.02 -15.79 -5.14
CA MET A 1 -15.96 -15.86 -6.17
C MET A 1 -14.66 -15.85 -5.41
N VAL A 2 -13.62 -16.56 -5.86
CA VAL A 2 -12.31 -16.57 -5.17
C VAL A 2 -11.38 -15.76 -6.05
N VAL A 3 -10.76 -14.70 -5.53
CA VAL A 3 -9.72 -13.95 -6.25
C VAL A 3 -8.52 -14.87 -6.41
N ALA A 4 -8.15 -15.18 -7.65
CA ALA A 4 -6.92 -15.90 -7.90
C ALA A 4 -5.73 -14.96 -7.67
N LEU A 5 -4.59 -15.49 -7.21
CA LEU A 5 -3.38 -14.67 -7.04
C LEU A 5 -2.92 -14.01 -8.35
N GLU A 6 -3.29 -14.60 -9.49
CA GLU A 6 -2.99 -14.11 -10.83
C GLU A 6 -3.87 -12.92 -11.25
N GLU A 7 -4.94 -12.64 -10.51
CA GLU A 7 -5.94 -11.59 -10.79
C GLU A 7 -5.75 -10.33 -9.93
N ILE A 8 -4.76 -10.30 -9.03
CA ILE A 8 -4.49 -9.11 -8.21
C ILE A 8 -3.78 -8.07 -9.09
N GLU A 9 -4.41 -6.93 -9.30
CA GLU A 9 -3.86 -5.80 -10.04
C GLU A 9 -3.65 -4.60 -9.11
N ILE A 10 -4.59 -4.35 -8.19
CA ILE A 10 -4.58 -3.20 -7.27
C ILE A 10 -4.39 -3.66 -5.82
N VAL A 11 -3.31 -3.15 -5.20
CA VAL A 11 -2.95 -3.39 -3.80
C VAL A 11 -3.12 -2.13 -2.97
N SER A 12 -3.94 -2.19 -1.93
CA SER A 12 -4.12 -1.07 -0.99
C SER A 12 -3.44 -1.36 0.33
N VAL A 13 -2.69 -0.39 0.84
CA VAL A 13 -1.97 -0.47 2.11
C VAL A 13 -2.51 0.61 3.03
N VAL A 14 -3.08 0.20 4.18
CA VAL A 14 -3.65 1.13 5.17
C VAL A 14 -2.67 1.33 6.32
N GLY A 15 -2.18 2.55 6.47
CA GLY A 15 -1.10 2.98 7.35
C GLY A 15 0.21 3.19 6.59
N ALA A 16 0.80 4.37 6.66
CA ALA A 16 2.03 4.80 5.96
C ALA A 16 3.28 4.82 6.85
N GLY A 17 3.20 4.26 8.06
CA GLY A 17 4.38 4.01 8.90
C GLY A 17 5.40 3.08 8.23
N GLN A 18 6.51 2.82 8.92
CA GLN A 18 7.66 2.05 8.40
C GLN A 18 7.27 0.77 7.63
N MET A 19 6.30 0.02 8.15
CA MET A 19 5.89 -1.25 7.54
C MET A 19 5.00 -1.05 6.32
N GLY A 20 4.06 -0.11 6.38
CA GLY A 20 3.16 0.16 5.26
C GLY A 20 3.90 0.71 4.05
N ARG A 21 4.77 1.70 4.24
CA ARG A 21 5.60 2.22 3.15
C ARG A 21 6.52 1.15 2.54
N GLY A 22 7.05 0.24 3.36
CA GLY A 22 7.86 -0.88 2.89
C GLY A 22 7.06 -1.89 2.07
N ILE A 23 5.84 -2.21 2.50
CA ILE A 23 4.93 -3.08 1.74
C ILE A 23 4.54 -2.43 0.42
N ALA A 24 4.16 -1.14 0.44
CA ALA A 24 3.80 -0.38 -0.74
C ALA A 24 4.95 -0.35 -1.76
N ALA A 25 6.18 -0.06 -1.32
CA ALA A 25 7.36 -0.05 -2.18
C ALA A 25 7.61 -1.41 -2.86
N VAL A 26 7.52 -2.50 -2.10
CA VAL A 26 7.75 -3.84 -2.65
C VAL A 26 6.64 -4.24 -3.62
N ALA A 27 5.37 -3.93 -3.30
CA ALA A 27 4.25 -4.20 -4.20
C ALA A 27 4.40 -3.42 -5.52
N ALA A 28 4.75 -2.13 -5.44
CA ALA A 28 4.90 -1.31 -6.63
C ALA A 28 6.09 -1.75 -7.51
N LEU A 29 7.21 -2.17 -6.90
CA LEU A 29 8.33 -2.79 -7.61
C LEU A 29 7.97 -4.13 -8.26
N ALA A 30 7.06 -4.89 -7.65
CA ALA A 30 6.52 -6.12 -8.24
C ALA A 30 5.55 -5.86 -9.40
N GLY A 31 5.18 -4.59 -9.65
CA GLY A 31 4.39 -4.16 -10.79
C GLY A 31 2.90 -3.94 -10.51
N TYR A 32 2.47 -4.01 -9.25
CA TYR A 32 1.09 -3.72 -8.86
C TYR A 32 0.82 -2.21 -8.84
N GLU A 33 -0.40 -1.81 -9.17
CA GLU A 33 -0.90 -0.48 -8.82
C GLU A 33 -1.12 -0.44 -7.31
N VAL A 34 -0.66 0.62 -6.64
CA VAL A 34 -0.65 0.68 -5.18
C VAL A 34 -1.33 1.94 -4.68
N PHE A 35 -2.24 1.78 -3.73
CA PHE A 35 -2.74 2.89 -2.93
C PHE A 35 -2.14 2.82 -1.52
N LEU A 36 -1.36 3.83 -1.14
CA LEU A 36 -0.89 3.98 0.24
C LEU A 36 -1.76 5.01 0.95
N ASN A 37 -2.53 4.54 1.93
CA ASN A 37 -3.43 5.35 2.72
C ASN A 37 -2.89 5.59 4.13
N ASP A 38 -3.04 6.81 4.64
CA ASP A 38 -2.89 7.13 6.06
C ASP A 38 -3.81 8.29 6.40
N VAL A 39 -4.25 8.38 7.66
CA VAL A 39 -5.08 9.49 8.13
C VAL A 39 -4.28 10.79 8.29
N ASP A 40 -2.95 10.69 8.35
CA ASP A 40 -2.04 11.82 8.52
C ASP A 40 -1.25 12.08 7.23
N GLU A 41 -1.48 13.24 6.61
CA GLU A 41 -0.77 13.67 5.41
C GLU A 41 0.75 13.74 5.60
N SER A 42 1.22 14.06 6.81
CA SER A 42 2.65 14.10 7.10
C SER A 42 3.30 12.72 7.06
N GLN A 43 2.56 11.67 7.44
CA GLN A 43 3.01 10.28 7.32
C GLN A 43 3.12 9.85 5.85
N LEU A 44 2.24 10.36 4.99
CA LEU A 44 2.30 10.09 3.54
C LEU A 44 3.50 10.79 2.90
N THR A 45 3.75 12.07 3.22
CA THR A 45 4.95 12.77 2.74
C THR A 45 6.22 12.06 3.19
N GLU A 46 6.33 11.68 4.47
CA GLU A 46 7.50 10.94 4.97
C GLU A 46 7.63 9.58 4.27
N ALA A 47 6.52 8.90 4.01
CA ALA A 47 6.54 7.62 3.29
C ALA A 47 7.07 7.78 1.87
N GLU A 48 6.64 8.79 1.12
CA GLU A 48 7.13 9.07 -0.24
C GLU A 48 8.65 9.30 -0.23
N GLU A 49 9.15 10.19 0.63
CA GLU A 49 10.59 10.50 0.74
C GLU A 49 11.42 9.25 1.10
N GLU A 50 10.91 8.42 2.01
CA GLU A 50 11.60 7.19 2.45
C GLU A 50 11.57 6.08 1.39
N ILE A 51 10.51 6.00 0.60
CA ILE A 51 10.41 5.08 -0.54
C ILE A 51 11.41 5.49 -1.62
N GLU A 52 11.46 6.78 -1.99
CA GLU A 52 12.43 7.32 -2.94
C GLU A 52 13.87 7.03 -2.48
N TRP A 53 14.17 7.27 -1.21
CA TRP A 53 15.49 6.98 -0.64
C TRP A 53 15.82 5.49 -0.72
N SER A 54 14.88 4.62 -0.36
CA SER A 54 15.04 3.15 -0.42
C SER A 54 15.29 2.66 -1.84
N TYR A 55 14.56 3.19 -2.81
CA TYR A 55 14.77 2.92 -4.24
C TYR A 55 16.15 3.38 -4.71
N GLY A 56 16.60 4.57 -4.30
CA GLY A 56 17.97 5.03 -4.55
C GLY A 56 19.01 4.03 -4.03
N LYS A 57 18.78 3.44 -2.84
CA LYS A 57 19.63 2.37 -2.30
C LYS A 57 19.53 1.06 -3.08
N ALA A 58 18.36 0.70 -3.60
CA ALA A 58 18.22 -0.48 -4.45
C ALA A 58 19.03 -0.33 -5.74
N VAL A 59 19.05 0.86 -6.33
CA VAL A 59 19.86 1.17 -7.53
C VAL A 59 21.35 1.19 -7.22
N GLU A 60 21.77 1.84 -6.13
CA GLU A 60 23.18 1.85 -5.69
C GLU A 60 23.74 0.44 -5.45
N ASN A 61 22.89 -0.51 -5.04
CA ASN A 61 23.25 -1.89 -4.75
C ASN A 61 22.97 -2.86 -5.91
N ASP A 62 22.74 -2.36 -7.14
CA ASP A 62 22.43 -3.15 -8.35
C ASP A 62 21.27 -4.15 -8.17
N SER A 63 20.35 -3.86 -7.24
CA SER A 63 19.21 -4.72 -6.90
C SER A 63 17.94 -4.35 -7.69
N ALA A 64 17.91 -3.15 -8.27
CA ALA A 64 16.92 -2.66 -9.22
C ALA A 64 17.58 -1.63 -10.15
N THR A 65 16.99 -1.40 -11.31
CA THR A 65 17.39 -0.31 -12.22
C THR A 65 16.63 0.98 -11.90
N ALA A 66 17.20 2.13 -12.27
CA ALA A 66 16.54 3.43 -12.09
C ALA A 66 15.16 3.49 -12.78
N ALA A 67 15.03 2.87 -13.95
CA ALA A 67 13.77 2.81 -14.69
C ALA A 67 12.71 1.95 -13.98
N GLU A 68 13.12 0.83 -13.35
CA GLU A 68 12.21 0.00 -12.57
C GLU A 68 11.70 0.74 -11.33
N THR A 69 12.58 1.46 -10.62
CA THR A 69 12.19 2.22 -9.44
C THR A 69 11.35 3.45 -9.75
N GLU A 70 11.62 4.15 -10.86
CA GLU A 70 10.80 5.28 -11.33
C GLU A 70 9.39 4.78 -11.70
N ALA A 71 9.31 3.72 -12.49
CA ALA A 71 8.02 3.11 -12.82
C ALA A 71 7.29 2.56 -11.59
N ALA A 72 8.00 2.09 -10.57
CA ALA A 72 7.40 1.66 -9.32
C ALA A 72 6.84 2.84 -8.53
N LEU A 73 7.55 3.96 -8.45
CA LEU A 73 7.04 5.15 -7.76
C LEU A 73 5.78 5.70 -8.42
N ASP A 74 5.75 5.71 -9.76
CA ASP A 74 4.58 6.15 -10.55
C ASP A 74 3.31 5.30 -10.32
N ARG A 75 3.45 4.06 -9.83
CA ARG A 75 2.33 3.17 -9.47
C ARG A 75 1.76 3.45 -8.08
N ILE A 76 2.41 4.29 -7.26
CA ILE A 76 1.97 4.55 -5.89
C ILE A 76 1.12 5.82 -5.86
N THR A 77 -0.14 5.67 -5.51
CA THR A 77 -1.03 6.79 -5.17
C THR A 77 -1.10 6.95 -3.65
N PHE A 78 -0.69 8.12 -3.16
CA PHE A 78 -0.79 8.49 -1.76
C PHE A 78 -2.11 9.23 -1.51
N THR A 79 -2.87 8.83 -0.48
CA THR A 79 -4.17 9.46 -0.21
C THR A 79 -4.56 9.39 1.26
N THR A 80 -5.24 10.43 1.76
CA THR A 80 -5.86 10.40 3.10
C THR A 80 -7.26 9.81 3.10
N GLU A 81 -7.86 9.62 1.92
CA GLU A 81 -9.24 9.17 1.76
C GLU A 81 -9.30 7.64 1.66
N LEU A 82 -9.74 6.96 2.73
CA LEU A 82 -9.80 5.50 2.79
C LEU A 82 -10.66 4.91 1.67
N GLU A 83 -11.84 5.49 1.40
CA GLU A 83 -12.76 5.00 0.37
C GLU A 83 -12.11 5.03 -1.02
N ALA A 84 -11.42 6.13 -1.36
CA ALA A 84 -10.69 6.25 -2.61
C ALA A 84 -9.49 5.30 -2.71
N ALA A 85 -8.93 4.89 -1.56
CA ALA A 85 -7.82 3.95 -1.54
C ALA A 85 -8.25 2.51 -1.77
N VAL A 86 -9.51 2.15 -1.50
CA VAL A 86 -9.93 0.73 -1.45
C VAL A 86 -11.07 0.37 -2.39
N ASN A 87 -11.75 1.34 -3.01
CA ASN A 87 -12.95 1.13 -3.82
C ASN A 87 -12.74 0.14 -4.99
N ASP A 88 -11.53 0.09 -5.56
CA ASP A 88 -11.17 -0.77 -6.70
C ASP A 88 -10.09 -1.81 -6.30
N ALA A 89 -9.85 -2.03 -5.00
CA ALA A 89 -8.77 -2.89 -4.54
C ALA A 89 -9.10 -4.39 -4.63
N ASP A 90 -8.15 -5.19 -5.14
CA ASP A 90 -8.23 -6.65 -5.11
C ASP A 90 -7.68 -7.21 -3.80
N PHE A 91 -6.68 -6.54 -3.24
CA PHE A 91 -6.00 -6.92 -2.01
C PHE A 91 -5.75 -5.69 -1.14
N VAL A 92 -6.22 -5.75 0.11
CA VAL A 92 -5.99 -4.72 1.12
C VAL A 92 -5.19 -5.30 2.27
N THR A 93 -4.10 -4.64 2.66
CA THR A 93 -3.34 -4.97 3.87
C THR A 93 -3.31 -3.79 4.82
N GLU A 94 -3.74 -4.03 6.06
CA GLU A 94 -3.66 -3.07 7.14
C GLU A 94 -2.31 -3.21 7.87
N ALA A 95 -1.64 -2.08 8.05
CA ALA A 95 -0.32 -1.92 8.66
C ALA A 95 -0.27 -0.70 9.61
N ALA A 96 -1.39 -0.41 10.27
CA ALA A 96 -1.52 0.62 11.29
C ALA A 96 -0.92 0.16 12.63
N VAL A 97 -1.17 0.95 13.69
CA VAL A 97 -0.63 0.69 15.03
C VAL A 97 -1.11 -0.65 15.58
N GLU A 98 -0.23 -1.32 16.36
CA GLU A 98 -0.52 -2.63 16.97
C GLU A 98 -1.45 -2.50 18.18
N LYS A 99 -2.70 -2.13 17.91
CA LYS A 99 -3.77 -1.96 18.89
C LYS A 99 -5.05 -2.54 18.34
N GLN A 100 -5.52 -3.62 18.97
CA GLN A 100 -6.67 -4.40 18.51
C GLN A 100 -7.91 -3.55 18.19
N SER A 101 -8.30 -2.62 19.08
CA SER A 101 -9.49 -1.79 18.83
C SER A 101 -9.36 -0.93 17.56
N VAL A 102 -8.14 -0.44 17.27
CA VAL A 102 -7.90 0.38 16.07
C VAL A 102 -8.00 -0.50 14.82
N LYS A 103 -7.43 -1.71 14.85
CA LYS A 103 -7.55 -2.65 13.73
C LYS A 103 -9.00 -3.07 13.52
N GLU A 104 -9.76 -3.34 14.58
CA GLU A 104 -11.19 -3.66 14.49
C GLU A 104 -11.99 -2.51 13.85
N ASP A 105 -11.72 -1.26 14.24
CA ASP A 105 -12.35 -0.08 13.64
C ASP A 105 -12.00 0.04 12.14
N ILE A 106 -10.72 -0.10 11.79
CA ILE A 106 -10.25 -0.07 10.39
C ILE A 106 -10.94 -1.18 9.57
N PHE A 107 -10.97 -2.41 10.07
CA PHE A 107 -11.60 -3.53 9.36
C PHE A 107 -13.11 -3.34 9.19
N ALA A 108 -13.78 -2.70 10.14
CA ALA A 108 -15.20 -2.35 10.01
C ALA A 108 -15.45 -1.30 8.92
N ASP A 109 -14.49 -0.39 8.69
CA ASP A 109 -14.56 0.58 7.60
C ASP A 109 -14.19 -0.06 6.25
N LEU A 110 -13.19 -0.95 6.24
CA LEU A 110 -12.81 -1.74 5.06
C LEU A 110 -13.96 -2.64 4.58
N ASP A 111 -14.66 -3.33 5.49
CA ASP A 111 -15.83 -4.17 5.17
C ASP A 111 -16.96 -3.38 4.48
N ARG A 112 -17.03 -2.06 4.69
CA ARG A 112 -18.03 -1.19 4.05
C ARG A 112 -17.56 -0.61 2.73
N ALA A 113 -16.28 -0.29 2.60
CA ALA A 113 -15.74 0.51 1.49
C ALA A 113 -15.08 -0.34 0.40
N ALA A 114 -14.45 -1.47 0.75
CA ALA A 114 -13.75 -2.32 -0.21
C ALA A 114 -14.74 -3.17 -1.03
N PRO A 115 -14.35 -3.62 -2.23
CA PRO A 115 -15.08 -4.63 -2.98
C PRO A 115 -15.36 -5.87 -2.13
N TRP A 116 -16.55 -6.45 -2.34
CA TRP A 116 -17.02 -7.60 -1.58
C TRP A 116 -16.13 -8.85 -1.73
N ASP A 117 -15.34 -8.92 -2.80
CA ASP A 117 -14.40 -9.98 -3.12
C ASP A 117 -12.94 -9.62 -2.84
N ALA A 118 -12.65 -8.40 -2.37
CA ALA A 118 -11.30 -8.00 -1.97
C ALA A 118 -10.79 -8.87 -0.82
N ILE A 119 -9.51 -9.23 -0.87
CA ILE A 119 -8.83 -9.93 0.23
C ILE A 119 -8.43 -8.89 1.28
N LEU A 120 -8.94 -9.02 2.50
CA LEU A 120 -8.55 -8.17 3.64
C LEU A 120 -7.55 -8.92 4.53
N ALA A 121 -6.35 -8.37 4.68
CA ALA A 121 -5.26 -8.91 5.48
C ALA A 121 -4.77 -7.91 6.54
N THR A 122 -4.20 -8.42 7.62
CA THR A 122 -3.58 -7.60 8.68
C THR A 122 -2.20 -8.12 8.98
N ARG A 123 -1.32 -7.22 9.40
CA ARG A 123 0.04 -7.50 9.84
C ARG A 123 0.19 -7.24 11.34
#